data_AF-A0A4R7I057-F1
#
_entry.id   AF-A0A4R7I057-F1
#
_cell.length_a   1.000
_cell.length_b   1.000
_cell.length_c   1.000
_cell.angle_alpha   90.00
_cell.angle_beta   90.00
_cell.angle_gamma   90.00
#
_symmetry.space_group_name_H-M   'P 1'
#
loop_
_entity.id
_entity.type
_entity.pdbx_description
1 polymer ?
#
loop_
_entity_poly.entity_id
_entity_poly.type
_entity_poly.pdbx_seq_one_letter_code
_entity_poly.pdbx_strand_id
1 'polypeptide(L)'
;MTFRSLVLATVLVGGVLAGCGGDDRPSDAAWSVIWDGERGLVPTEAELTAGGRDLCDELVGLYRERFDDLMPTPSEGLDDAVDAWTEQAEQIAFECPTDPEILAAEYEALRRLEAEIDAGLAAG
;
A
#
# COMPACT_ATOMS: atom_id res chain seq x y z
N MET A 1 -42.18 -2.31 44.13
CA MET A 1 -40.80 -1.95 44.53
C MET A 1 -39.92 -3.08 44.05
N THR A 2 -39.26 -2.90 42.90
CA THR A 2 -38.37 -3.91 42.34
C THR A 2 -37.02 -3.24 42.12
N PHE A 3 -36.01 -3.89 42.69
CA PHE A 3 -34.67 -3.40 42.94
C PHE A 3 -33.94 -2.99 41.65
N ARG A 4 -33.27 -1.83 41.75
CA ARG A 4 -32.20 -1.38 40.88
C ARG A 4 -31.10 -2.45 40.86
N SER A 5 -30.83 -3.04 39.70
CA SER A 5 -29.57 -3.73 39.42
C SER A 5 -28.79 -2.91 38.41
N LEU A 6 -27.93 -2.06 38.98
CA LEU A 6 -26.89 -1.30 38.32
C LEU A 6 -25.65 -2.21 38.37
N VAL A 7 -25.26 -2.78 37.22
CA VAL A 7 -23.97 -3.48 37.05
C VAL A 7 -23.31 -2.80 35.87
N LEU A 8 -22.59 -1.71 36.15
CA LEU A 8 -21.13 -1.67 36.24
C LEU A 8 -20.43 -2.15 34.96
N ALA A 9 -19.85 -1.15 34.29
CA ALA A 9 -18.91 -1.21 33.21
C ALA A 9 -17.86 -2.31 33.37
N THR A 10 -17.56 -2.98 32.26
CA THR A 10 -16.22 -3.55 32.04
C THR A 10 -15.84 -3.24 30.61
N VAL A 11 -15.30 -2.04 30.43
CA VAL A 11 -14.47 -1.67 29.30
C VAL A 11 -13.26 -2.60 29.34
N LEU A 12 -13.25 -3.63 28.51
CA LEU A 12 -12.05 -4.40 28.22
C LEU A 12 -11.20 -3.59 27.25
N VAL A 13 -10.55 -2.55 27.78
CA VAL A 13 -9.32 -2.01 27.20
C VAL A 13 -8.26 -3.09 27.45
N GLY A 14 -8.13 -3.99 26.48
CA GLY A 14 -7.01 -4.92 26.39
C GLY A 14 -5.78 -4.12 26.00
N GLY A 15 -5.15 -3.47 26.98
CA GLY A 15 -3.82 -2.91 26.84
C GLY A 15 -2.81 -4.04 26.69
N VAL A 16 -2.36 -4.29 25.46
CA VAL A 16 -1.15 -5.05 25.18
C VAL A 16 -0.01 -4.04 25.10
N LEU A 17 0.51 -3.66 26.26
CA LEU A 17 1.84 -3.04 26.38
C LEU A 17 2.80 -4.14 26.82
N ALA A 18 3.35 -4.86 25.85
CA ALA A 18 4.45 -5.80 26.06
C ALA A 18 5.29 -5.93 24.78
N GLY A 19 6.25 -5.02 24.58
CA GLY A 19 7.33 -5.22 23.59
C GLY A 19 7.92 -3.97 22.93
N CYS A 20 8.55 -3.05 23.67
CA CYS A 20 9.53 -2.16 23.02
C CYS A 20 10.79 -2.99 22.73
N GLY A 21 11.01 -3.42 21.48
CA GLY A 21 12.28 -4.04 21.06
C GLY A 21 12.22 -5.18 20.05
N GLY A 22 11.18 -5.26 19.22
CA GLY A 22 11.20 -6.08 18.00
C GLY A 22 10.51 -5.29 16.90
N ASP A 23 11.07 -5.31 15.70
CA ASP A 23 10.41 -4.84 14.48
C ASP A 23 9.00 -5.44 14.40
N ASP A 24 7.97 -4.68 14.79
CA ASP A 24 6.55 -5.04 14.66
C ASP A 24 6.14 -4.95 13.18
N ARG A 25 6.80 -5.75 12.34
CA ARG A 25 6.44 -5.93 10.94
C ARG A 25 5.14 -6.74 10.85
N PRO A 26 4.24 -6.40 9.92
CA PRO A 26 3.01 -7.16 9.73
C PRO A 26 3.31 -8.58 9.26
N SER A 27 2.42 -9.53 9.54
CA SER A 27 2.47 -10.84 8.86
C SER A 27 2.18 -10.68 7.37
N ASP A 28 2.75 -11.54 6.52
CA ASP A 28 2.50 -11.55 5.07
C ASP A 28 1.01 -11.46 4.74
N ALA A 29 0.18 -12.32 5.36
CA ALA A 29 -1.26 -12.34 5.09
C ALA A 29 -1.99 -11.02 5.42
N ALA A 30 -1.53 -10.28 6.43
CA ALA A 30 -2.13 -8.99 6.80
C ALA A 30 -1.67 -7.89 5.84
N TRP A 31 -0.39 -7.90 5.48
CA TRP A 31 0.19 -6.91 4.57
C TRP A 31 -0.26 -7.12 3.13
N SER A 32 -0.38 -8.36 2.64
CA SER A 32 -0.86 -8.65 1.28
C SER A 32 -2.25 -8.07 1.01
N VAL A 33 -3.11 -7.96 2.03
CA VAL A 33 -4.42 -7.29 1.88
C VAL A 33 -4.27 -5.79 1.63
N ILE A 34 -3.30 -5.14 2.30
CA ILE A 34 -2.99 -3.72 2.08
C ILE A 34 -2.36 -3.57 0.69
N TRP A 35 -1.35 -4.37 0.39
CA TRP A 35 -0.69 -4.42 -0.92
C TRP A 35 -1.69 -4.57 -2.07
N ASP A 36 -2.59 -5.55 -2.01
CA ASP A 36 -3.61 -5.75 -3.05
C ASP A 36 -4.59 -4.56 -3.16
N GLY A 37 -4.88 -3.90 -2.04
CA GLY A 37 -5.70 -2.69 -2.02
C GLY A 37 -5.00 -1.51 -2.70
N GLU A 38 -3.77 -1.19 -2.29
CA GLU A 38 -3.03 -0.03 -2.81
C GLU A 38 -2.56 -0.24 -4.25
N ARG A 39 -2.08 -1.44 -4.60
CA ARG A 39 -1.71 -1.75 -6.00
C ARG A 39 -2.90 -1.66 -6.94
N GLY A 40 -4.10 -1.97 -6.43
CA GLY A 40 -5.35 -1.82 -7.17
C GLY A 40 -5.77 -0.37 -7.42
N LEU A 41 -5.15 0.62 -6.76
CA LEU A 41 -5.36 2.04 -7.04
C LEU A 41 -4.59 2.51 -8.28
N VAL A 42 -3.55 1.78 -8.68
CA VAL A 42 -2.78 2.12 -9.87
C VAL A 42 -3.64 1.83 -11.11
N PRO A 43 -3.98 2.85 -11.92
CA PRO A 43 -4.79 2.64 -13.11
C PRO A 43 -4.02 1.84 -14.14
N THR A 44 -4.72 1.20 -15.06
CA THR A 44 -4.10 0.63 -16.26
C THR A 44 -3.56 1.72 -17.20
N GLU A 45 -2.65 1.35 -18.11
CA GLU A 45 -2.14 2.24 -19.18
C GLU A 45 -3.28 2.92 -19.97
N ALA A 46 -4.35 2.17 -20.24
CA ALA A 46 -5.52 2.65 -20.96
C ALA A 46 -6.34 3.66 -20.15
N GLU A 47 -6.51 3.43 -18.84
CA GLU A 47 -7.21 4.35 -17.94
C GLU A 47 -6.41 5.64 -17.73
N LEU A 48 -5.10 5.55 -17.55
CA LEU A 48 -4.23 6.72 -17.44
C LEU A 48 -4.31 7.58 -18.72
N THR A 49 -4.24 6.93 -19.90
CA THR A 49 -4.36 7.61 -21.20
C THR A 49 -5.73 8.28 -21.37
N ALA A 50 -6.81 7.60 -20.98
CA ALA A 50 -8.18 8.11 -21.12
C ALA A 50 -8.50 9.23 -20.13
N GLY A 51 -8.01 9.13 -18.89
CA GLY A 51 -8.18 10.15 -17.86
C GLY A 51 -7.27 11.36 -18.06
N GLY A 52 -6.10 11.15 -18.66
CA GLY A 52 -5.14 12.21 -18.96
C GLY A 52 -4.70 12.96 -17.70
N ARG A 53 -4.45 14.26 -17.85
CA ARG A 53 -3.84 15.09 -16.80
C ARG A 53 -4.69 15.18 -15.54
N ASP A 54 -6.02 15.24 -15.67
CA ASP A 54 -6.93 15.38 -14.52
C ASP A 54 -6.82 14.15 -13.60
N LEU A 55 -6.75 12.94 -14.17
CA LEU A 55 -6.54 11.71 -13.40
C LEU A 55 -5.14 11.70 -12.76
N CYS A 56 -4.10 12.05 -13.50
CA CYS A 56 -2.73 12.11 -12.98
C CYS A 56 -2.60 13.04 -11.76
N ASP A 57 -3.21 14.23 -11.80
CA ASP A 57 -3.15 15.18 -10.68
C ASP A 57 -3.92 14.66 -9.43
N GLU A 58 -5.02 13.91 -9.61
CA GLU A 58 -5.73 13.21 -8.52
C GLU A 58 -4.86 12.11 -7.90
N LEU A 59 -4.19 11.31 -8.73
CA LEU A 59 -3.38 10.17 -8.30
C LEU A 59 -2.16 10.59 -7.47
N VAL A 60 -1.48 11.69 -7.80
CA VAL A 60 -0.33 12.17 -7.01
C VAL A 60 -0.73 12.47 -5.55
N GLY A 61 -1.92 13.05 -5.35
CA GLY A 61 -2.44 13.31 -4.01
C GLY A 61 -2.81 12.03 -3.29
N LEU A 62 -3.49 11.12 -4.00
CA LEU A 62 -3.92 9.83 -3.48
C LEU A 62 -2.73 8.96 -3.05
N TYR A 63 -1.72 8.79 -3.91
CA TYR A 63 -0.59 7.91 -3.62
C TYR A 63 0.20 8.36 -2.39
N ARG A 64 0.43 9.66 -2.23
CA ARG A 64 1.11 10.19 -1.03
C ARG A 64 0.32 10.02 0.26
N GLU A 65 -1.01 9.93 0.18
CA GLU A 65 -1.85 9.65 1.34
C GLU A 65 -1.88 8.16 1.67
N ARG A 66 -1.77 7.31 0.66
CA ARG A 66 -2.09 5.88 0.76
C ARG A 66 -0.86 4.97 0.83
N PHE A 67 0.19 5.28 0.09
CA PHE A 67 1.35 4.39 -0.06
C PHE A 67 2.24 4.35 1.19
N ASP A 68 2.16 5.34 2.07
CA ASP A 68 2.78 5.29 3.40
C ASP A 68 2.27 4.08 4.22
N ASP A 69 1.04 3.60 3.97
CA ASP A 69 0.46 2.42 4.65
C ASP A 69 1.15 1.10 4.24
N LEU A 70 1.96 1.09 3.18
CA LEU A 70 2.71 -0.10 2.74
C LEU A 70 3.95 -0.36 3.60
N MET A 71 4.33 0.58 4.47
CA MET A 71 5.50 0.45 5.34
C MET A 71 5.12 0.37 6.83
N PRO A 72 5.81 -0.48 7.63
CA PRO A 72 6.86 -1.40 7.22
C PRO A 72 6.30 -2.63 6.50
N THR A 73 7.09 -3.21 5.59
CA THR A 73 6.74 -4.49 4.95
C THR A 73 6.96 -5.67 5.92
N PRO A 74 6.45 -6.89 5.61
CA PRO A 74 6.63 -8.06 6.45
C PRO A 74 8.08 -8.50 6.67
N SER A 75 8.98 -8.15 5.76
CA SER A 75 10.40 -8.50 5.86
C SER A 75 11.29 -7.43 5.26
N GLU A 76 12.46 -7.16 5.86
CA GLU A 76 13.42 -6.17 5.34
C GLU A 76 13.77 -6.38 3.86
N GLY A 77 13.73 -7.63 3.38
CA GLY A 77 14.01 -7.97 1.99
C GLY A 77 12.97 -7.45 0.98
N LEU A 78 11.81 -6.99 1.44
CA LEU A 78 10.76 -6.40 0.61
C LEU A 78 10.79 -4.87 0.59
N ASP A 79 11.40 -4.23 1.60
CA ASP A 79 11.34 -2.77 1.78
C ASP A 79 11.83 -2.02 0.54
N ASP A 80 13.01 -2.35 0.04
CA ASP A 80 13.60 -1.68 -1.14
C ASP A 80 12.72 -1.83 -2.40
N ALA A 81 12.07 -2.99 -2.58
CA ALA A 81 11.23 -3.25 -3.75
C ALA A 81 9.89 -2.50 -3.65
N VAL A 82 9.31 -2.43 -2.45
CA VAL A 82 8.08 -1.68 -2.19
C VAL A 82 8.33 -0.18 -2.31
N ASP A 83 9.42 0.35 -1.74
CA ASP A 83 9.80 1.75 -1.88
C ASP A 83 10.05 2.11 -3.37
N ALA A 84 10.73 1.25 -4.13
CA ALA A 84 10.93 1.49 -5.55
C ALA A 84 9.60 1.45 -6.34
N TRP A 85 8.66 0.59 -5.95
CA TRP A 85 7.34 0.51 -6.60
C TRP A 85 6.50 1.76 -6.31
N THR A 86 6.49 2.26 -5.08
CA THR A 86 5.75 3.47 -4.71
C THR A 86 6.31 4.70 -5.43
N GLU A 87 7.65 4.85 -5.46
CA GLU A 87 8.32 5.92 -6.21
C GLU A 87 7.99 5.86 -7.71
N GLN A 88 8.02 4.67 -8.32
CA GLN A 88 7.72 4.48 -9.73
C GLN A 88 6.26 4.81 -10.08
N ALA A 89 5.31 4.38 -9.23
CA ALA A 89 3.90 4.70 -9.40
C ALA A 89 3.63 6.21 -9.23
N GLU A 90 4.24 6.86 -8.23
CA GLU A 90 4.20 8.31 -8.06
C GLU A 90 4.81 9.05 -9.26
N GLN A 91 5.92 8.56 -9.81
CA GLN A 91 6.56 9.16 -10.98
C GLN A 91 5.64 9.11 -12.21
N ILE A 92 4.98 7.97 -12.47
CA ILE A 92 4.01 7.83 -13.56
C ILE A 92 2.89 8.86 -13.43
N ALA A 93 2.31 9.00 -12.23
CA ALA A 93 1.26 9.98 -11.98
C ALA A 93 1.77 11.43 -12.09
N PHE A 94 2.95 11.72 -11.56
CA PHE A 94 3.51 13.07 -11.57
C PHE A 94 3.88 13.55 -12.98
N GLU A 95 4.65 12.74 -13.70
CA GLU A 95 5.11 13.04 -15.05
C GLU A 95 3.95 12.96 -16.06
N CYS A 96 3.00 12.06 -15.84
CA CYS A 96 1.84 11.83 -16.69
C CYS A 96 2.24 11.67 -18.18
N PRO A 97 3.09 10.67 -18.51
CA PRO A 97 3.65 10.54 -19.84
C PRO A 97 2.55 10.32 -20.88
N THR A 98 2.62 11.07 -21.99
CA THR A 98 1.67 10.98 -23.11
C THR A 98 2.25 10.23 -24.31
N ASP A 99 3.56 9.98 -24.31
CA ASP A 99 4.21 9.14 -25.30
C ASP A 99 3.96 7.67 -24.95
N PRO A 100 3.38 6.87 -25.87
CA PRO A 100 3.02 5.49 -25.58
C PRO A 100 4.21 4.57 -25.36
N GLU A 101 5.39 4.85 -25.95
CA GLU A 101 6.59 4.04 -25.74
C GLU A 101 7.16 4.30 -24.35
N ILE A 102 7.16 5.57 -23.90
CA ILE A 102 7.55 5.94 -22.54
C ILE A 102 6.58 5.31 -21.53
N LEU A 103 5.27 5.53 -21.71
CA LEU A 103 4.25 5.00 -20.81
C LEU A 103 4.35 3.47 -20.65
N ALA A 104 4.51 2.75 -21.76
CA ALA A 104 4.66 1.30 -21.72
C ALA A 104 5.95 0.85 -20.97
N ALA A 105 7.05 1.60 -21.11
CA ALA A 105 8.28 1.33 -20.38
C ALA A 105 8.14 1.54 -18.87
N GLU A 106 7.47 2.62 -18.45
CA GLU A 106 7.21 2.88 -17.03
C GLU A 106 6.32 1.79 -16.41
N TYR A 107 5.26 1.36 -17.11
CA TYR A 107 4.40 0.28 -16.64
C TYR A 107 5.09 -1.08 -16.64
N GLU A 108 6.02 -1.33 -17.55
CA GLU A 108 6.85 -2.54 -17.50
C GLU A 108 7.79 -2.54 -16.28
N ALA A 109 8.38 -1.39 -15.95
CA ALA A 109 9.20 -1.24 -14.74
C ALA A 109 8.36 -1.51 -13.48
N LEU A 110 7.13 -0.98 -13.43
CA LEU A 110 6.20 -1.21 -12.33
C LEU A 110 5.83 -2.70 -12.20
N ARG A 111 5.45 -3.37 -13.30
CA ARG A 111 5.14 -4.81 -13.32
C ARG A 111 6.31 -5.67 -12.87
N ARG A 112 7.55 -5.29 -13.20
CA ARG A 112 8.75 -5.99 -12.74
C ARG A 112 8.88 -5.92 -11.22
N LEU A 113 8.67 -4.73 -10.63
CA LEU A 113 8.72 -4.54 -9.18
C LEU A 113 7.61 -5.32 -8.47
N GLU A 114 6.38 -5.32 -9.01
CA GLU A 114 5.29 -6.16 -8.48
C GLU A 114 5.67 -7.64 -8.47
N ALA A 115 6.30 -8.13 -9.55
CA ALA A 115 6.76 -9.52 -9.61
C ALA A 115 7.88 -9.83 -8.60
N GLU A 116 8.76 -8.86 -8.31
CA GLU A 116 9.79 -8.99 -7.27
C GLU A 116 9.16 -9.07 -5.87
N ILE A 117 8.16 -8.23 -5.58
CA ILE A 117 7.40 -8.25 -4.32
C ILE A 117 6.63 -9.56 -4.16
N ASP A 118 5.89 -10.00 -5.19
CA ASP A 118 5.12 -11.24 -5.18
C ASP A 118 6.03 -12.47 -4.98
N ALA A 119 7.22 -12.47 -5.59
CA ALA A 119 8.21 -13.51 -5.41
C ALA A 119 8.77 -13.52 -3.98
N GLY A 120 8.99 -12.34 -3.38
CA GLY A 120 9.43 -12.21 -2.00
C GLY A 120 8.38 -12.72 -0.99
N LEU A 121 7.10 -12.40 -1.21
CA LEU A 121 5.99 -12.93 -0.41
C LEU A 121 5.86 -14.46 -0.48
N ALA A 122 6.15 -15.07 -1.63
CA ALA A 122 6.08 -16.52 -1.79
C ALA A 122 7.27 -17.28 -1.15
N ALA A 123 8.33 -16.57 -0.76
CA ALA A 123 9.55 -17.14 -0.19
C ALA A 123 9.57 -17.15 1.35
N GLY A 124 8.66 -16.41 2.00
CA GLY A 124 8.44 -16.37 3.46
C GLY A 124 7.54 -17.49 3.96
#